data_AF-A0A084A4E0-F1
#
_entry.id   AF-A0A084A4E0-F1
#
_cell.length_a   1.000
_cell.length_b   1.000
_cell.length_c   1.000
_cell.angle_alpha   90.00
_cell.angle_beta   90.00
_cell.angle_gamma   90.00
#
_symmetry.space_group_name_H-M   'P 1'
#
loop_
_entity.id
_entity.type
_entity.pdbx_description
1 polymer ?
#
loop_
_entity_poly.entity_id
_entity_poly.type
_entity_poly.pdbx_seq_one_letter_code
_entity_poly.pdbx_strand_id
1 'polypeptide(L)'
;MKPGDKDKTDTGENRALRITCGATGVKTFFYRYTSPLSHKLTQVKIGHFPNISLAQARAQLQTLKQVKNEGRCPASELKVEKQQKQQMELAAQKAVFTVKDLVELYLTQHIEDRHGKDGKIIRGTRKSPSQYATRRLLTKDVVDKIGQSPAEKVTSMDAFGLVMTVVQRDANVLAGIILRELCAAYEFALGLGKLDENFANPTLLAKIRLTQAKVKLTPTPGKRVLSDNELAQFLKWLPISSYPLNITNVFLLTLLTGCRTGEICVLTVSIRWSHLE
;
A
#
# COMPACT_ATOMS: atom_id res chain seq x y z
N MET A 1 -48.90 5.48 -23.76
CA MET A 1 -48.38 4.17 -24.18
C MET A 1 -48.41 3.24 -22.99
N LYS A 2 -48.95 2.05 -23.18
CA LYS A 2 -48.95 0.93 -22.23
C LYS A 2 -47.77 0.00 -22.54
N PRO A 3 -47.30 -0.83 -21.59
CA PRO A 3 -46.36 -1.91 -21.87
C PRO A 3 -46.91 -2.81 -22.99
N GLY A 4 -46.09 -3.09 -24.02
CA GLY A 4 -46.50 -3.88 -25.20
C GLY A 4 -47.05 -3.07 -26.37
N ASP A 5 -47.23 -1.75 -26.24
CA ASP A 5 -47.53 -0.88 -27.38
C ASP A 5 -46.37 -0.85 -28.39
N LYS A 6 -46.69 -0.82 -29.70
CA LYS A 6 -45.70 -0.60 -30.75
C LYS A 6 -44.99 0.75 -30.57
N ASP A 7 -43.72 0.79 -30.95
CA ASP A 7 -42.91 2.02 -30.92
C ASP A 7 -43.61 3.15 -31.68
N LYS A 8 -43.69 4.33 -31.04
CA LYS A 8 -44.27 5.52 -31.67
C LYS A 8 -43.16 6.40 -32.22
N THR A 9 -43.37 6.94 -33.41
CA THR A 9 -42.49 7.91 -34.07
C THR A 9 -43.06 9.31 -33.94
N ASP A 10 -42.20 10.30 -33.70
CA ASP A 10 -42.60 11.71 -33.79
C ASP A 10 -42.78 12.15 -35.27
N THR A 11 -43.39 13.30 -35.50
CA THR A 11 -43.73 13.81 -36.85
C THR A 11 -42.88 15.01 -37.27
N GLY A 12 -42.94 15.35 -38.56
CA GLY A 12 -42.26 16.53 -39.14
C GLY A 12 -40.74 16.45 -39.04
N GLU A 13 -40.13 17.54 -38.55
CA GLU A 13 -38.69 17.65 -38.37
C GLU A 13 -38.14 16.58 -37.41
N ASN A 14 -38.95 16.00 -36.52
CA ASN A 14 -38.49 15.04 -35.52
C ASN A 14 -38.71 13.57 -35.90
N ARG A 15 -38.96 13.24 -37.19
CA ARG A 15 -39.31 11.89 -37.68
C ARG A 15 -38.40 10.73 -37.25
N ALA A 16 -37.16 11.03 -36.85
CA ALA A 16 -36.19 10.06 -36.39
C ALA A 16 -36.20 9.80 -34.86
N LEU A 17 -36.95 10.60 -34.10
CA LEU A 17 -37.21 10.40 -32.68
C LEU A 17 -38.30 9.35 -32.51
N ARG A 18 -38.03 8.36 -31.66
CA ARG A 18 -38.96 7.29 -31.33
C ARG A 18 -39.07 7.14 -29.81
N ILE A 19 -40.21 6.64 -29.39
CA ILE A 19 -40.47 6.28 -28.01
C ILE A 19 -40.94 4.83 -27.94
N THR A 20 -40.33 4.07 -27.03
CA THR A 20 -40.70 2.68 -26.71
C THR A 20 -41.11 2.59 -25.25
N CYS A 21 -41.97 1.64 -24.92
CA CYS A 21 -42.36 1.34 -23.54
C CYS A 21 -41.93 -0.08 -23.18
N GLY A 22 -40.98 -0.19 -22.25
CA GLY A 22 -40.54 -1.49 -21.75
C GLY A 22 -41.63 -2.21 -20.94
N ALA A 23 -41.42 -3.49 -20.68
CA ALA A 23 -42.33 -4.32 -19.87
C ALA A 23 -42.58 -3.74 -18.46
N THR A 24 -41.59 -3.03 -17.91
CA THR A 24 -41.67 -2.33 -16.62
C THR A 24 -42.40 -0.98 -16.68
N GLY A 25 -42.98 -0.60 -17.83
CA GLY A 25 -43.69 0.68 -18.02
C GLY A 25 -42.79 1.90 -18.25
N VAL A 26 -41.46 1.73 -18.21
CA VAL A 26 -40.50 2.81 -18.47
C VAL A 26 -40.53 3.19 -19.94
N LYS A 27 -40.81 4.48 -20.21
CA LYS A 27 -40.83 5.02 -21.58
C LYS A 27 -39.47 5.60 -21.92
N THR A 28 -38.88 5.10 -23.00
CA THR A 28 -37.51 5.48 -23.40
C THR A 28 -37.55 6.18 -24.75
N PHE A 29 -36.96 7.37 -24.82
CA PHE A 29 -36.72 8.09 -26.06
C PHE A 29 -35.41 7.59 -26.69
N PHE A 30 -35.47 7.31 -27.99
CA PHE A 30 -34.30 6.90 -28.77
C PHE A 30 -34.32 7.53 -30.15
N TYR A 31 -33.13 7.81 -30.66
CA TYR A 31 -32.90 8.32 -31.99
C TYR A 31 -32.48 7.16 -32.90
N ARG A 32 -33.24 6.91 -33.96
CA ARG A 32 -32.92 5.87 -34.95
C ARG A 32 -32.44 6.54 -36.24
N TYR A 33 -31.23 6.20 -36.67
CA TYR A 33 -30.60 6.78 -37.86
C TYR A 33 -29.67 5.79 -38.55
N THR A 34 -29.41 6.01 -39.83
CA THR A 34 -28.38 5.29 -40.58
C THR A 34 -27.03 5.91 -40.27
N SER A 35 -26.12 5.12 -39.72
CA SER A 35 -24.75 5.55 -39.38
C SER A 35 -23.99 5.99 -40.65
N PRO A 36 -23.32 7.16 -40.65
CA PRO A 36 -22.52 7.60 -41.79
C PRO A 36 -21.24 6.77 -41.97
N LEU A 37 -20.76 6.11 -40.92
CA LEU A 37 -19.51 5.33 -40.94
C LEU A 37 -19.72 3.86 -41.34
N SER A 38 -20.83 3.26 -40.88
CA SER A 38 -21.10 1.83 -41.06
C SER A 38 -22.24 1.54 -42.02
N HIS A 39 -22.95 2.57 -42.50
CA HIS A 39 -24.15 2.49 -43.35
C HIS A 39 -25.29 1.61 -42.82
N LYS A 40 -25.21 1.16 -41.56
CA LYS A 40 -26.22 0.33 -40.90
C LYS A 40 -27.20 1.19 -40.10
N LEU A 41 -28.43 0.70 -39.97
CA LEU A 41 -29.43 1.28 -39.07
C LEU A 41 -28.98 1.11 -37.62
N THR A 42 -28.74 2.24 -36.96
CA THR A 42 -28.28 2.33 -35.56
C THR A 42 -29.28 3.09 -34.72
N GLN A 43 -29.29 2.79 -33.42
CA GLN A 43 -30.15 3.46 -32.44
C GLN A 43 -29.31 3.98 -31.28
N VAL A 44 -29.60 5.21 -30.84
CA VAL A 44 -28.97 5.85 -29.68
C VAL A 44 -30.05 6.21 -28.68
N LYS A 45 -29.86 5.81 -27.42
CA LYS A 45 -30.77 6.14 -26.32
C LYS A 45 -30.54 7.59 -25.90
N ILE A 46 -31.61 8.37 -25.85
CA ILE A 46 -31.60 9.77 -25.40
C ILE A 46 -31.84 9.80 -23.88
N GLY A 47 -32.88 9.10 -23.41
CA GLY A 47 -33.14 8.90 -21.99
C GLY A 47 -34.58 8.43 -21.73
N HIS A 48 -35.03 8.52 -20.48
CA HIS A 48 -36.33 7.99 -20.06
C HIS A 48 -37.25 9.07 -19.50
N PHE A 49 -38.55 8.90 -19.73
CA PHE A 49 -39.60 9.69 -19.09
C PHE A 49 -39.82 9.16 -17.66
N PRO A 50 -39.99 10.01 -16.62
CA PRO A 50 -40.19 11.46 -16.66
C PRO A 50 -38.90 12.31 -16.60
N ASN A 51 -37.72 11.71 -16.39
CA ASN A 51 -36.45 12.45 -16.24
C ASN A 51 -36.12 13.34 -17.45
N ILE A 52 -36.51 12.91 -18.65
CA ILE A 52 -36.43 13.72 -19.87
C ILE A 52 -37.84 13.97 -20.39
N SER A 53 -38.20 15.24 -20.55
CA SER A 53 -39.44 15.66 -21.18
C SER A 53 -39.39 15.50 -22.70
N LEU A 54 -40.55 15.47 -23.36
CA LEU A 54 -40.62 15.41 -24.83
C LEU A 54 -39.86 16.58 -25.50
N ALA A 55 -39.98 17.80 -24.95
CA ALA A 55 -39.30 18.98 -25.47
C ALA A 55 -37.77 18.85 -25.37
N GLN A 56 -37.27 18.36 -24.23
CA GLN A 56 -35.84 18.10 -24.05
C GLN A 56 -35.33 16.99 -24.98
N ALA A 57 -36.13 15.93 -25.20
CA ALA A 57 -35.78 14.88 -26.15
C ALA A 57 -35.69 15.39 -27.59
N ARG A 58 -36.56 16.32 -27.99
CA ARG A 58 -36.50 17.00 -29.30
C ARG A 58 -35.26 17.89 -29.44
N ALA A 59 -34.89 18.63 -28.40
CA ALA A 59 -33.67 19.44 -28.41
C ALA A 59 -32.41 18.56 -28.54
N GLN A 60 -32.33 17.47 -27.77
CA GLN A 60 -31.22 16.51 -27.85
C GLN A 60 -31.18 15.74 -29.19
N LEU A 61 -32.33 15.56 -29.85
CA LEU A 61 -32.37 15.01 -31.20
C LEU A 61 -31.67 15.93 -32.21
N GLN A 62 -31.92 17.25 -32.13
CA GLN A 62 -31.33 18.21 -33.05
C GLN A 62 -29.81 18.27 -32.90
N THR A 63 -29.30 18.24 -31.67
CA THR A 63 -27.84 18.17 -31.44
C THR A 63 -27.23 16.88 -32.00
N LEU A 64 -27.87 15.72 -31.78
CA LEU A 64 -27.41 14.44 -32.34
C LEU A 64 -27.46 14.40 -33.87
N LYS A 65 -28.42 15.09 -34.50
CA LYS A 65 -28.47 15.24 -35.95
C LYS A 65 -27.35 16.13 -36.48
N GLN A 66 -27.01 17.21 -35.79
CA GLN A 66 -25.90 18.07 -36.16
C GLN A 66 -24.58 17.29 -36.14
N VAL A 67 -24.33 16.52 -35.08
CA VAL A 67 -23.15 15.63 -34.98
C VAL A 67 -23.12 14.61 -36.12
N LYS A 68 -24.27 14.06 -36.51
CA LYS A 68 -24.38 13.17 -37.67
C LYS A 68 -24.06 13.90 -38.99
N ASN A 69 -24.54 15.12 -39.18
CA ASN A 69 -24.30 15.92 -40.38
C ASN A 69 -22.82 16.30 -40.52
N GLU A 70 -22.10 16.42 -39.42
CA GLU A 70 -20.64 16.59 -39.38
C GLU A 70 -19.86 15.31 -39.71
N GLY A 71 -20.54 14.22 -40.11
CA GLY A 71 -19.92 12.94 -40.50
C GLY A 71 -19.55 12.03 -39.32
N ARG A 72 -19.83 12.44 -38.08
CA ARG A 72 -19.54 11.66 -36.87
C ARG A 72 -20.69 10.73 -36.54
N CYS A 73 -20.41 9.58 -35.92
CA CYS A 73 -21.44 8.62 -35.49
C CYS A 73 -21.59 8.64 -33.97
N PRO A 74 -22.66 9.25 -33.42
CA PRO A 74 -22.89 9.32 -31.97
C PRO A 74 -22.87 7.96 -31.25
N ALA A 75 -23.37 6.91 -31.90
CA ALA A 75 -23.36 5.55 -31.34
C ALA A 75 -21.95 4.96 -31.20
N SER A 76 -21.02 5.34 -32.07
CA SER A 76 -19.64 4.85 -32.03
C SER A 76 -18.86 5.56 -30.92
N GLU A 77 -19.01 6.89 -30.79
CA GLU A 77 -18.37 7.68 -29.73
C GLU A 77 -18.81 7.23 -28.33
N LEU A 78 -20.11 7.03 -28.10
CA LEU A 78 -20.65 6.53 -26.83
C LEU A 78 -20.13 5.12 -26.48
N LYS A 79 -19.89 4.27 -27.49
CA LYS A 79 -19.30 2.94 -27.26
C LYS A 79 -17.83 3.04 -26.88
N VAL A 80 -17.06 3.89 -27.57
CA VAL A 80 -15.65 4.12 -27.27
C VAL A 80 -15.48 4.71 -25.87
N GLU A 81 -16.28 5.71 -25.50
CA GLU A 81 -16.23 6.33 -24.17
C GLU A 81 -16.60 5.34 -23.06
N LYS A 82 -17.60 4.49 -23.29
CA LYS A 82 -17.99 3.44 -22.33
C LYS A 82 -16.89 2.37 -22.20
N GLN A 83 -16.27 1.97 -23.30
CA GLN A 83 -15.14 1.02 -23.29
C GLN A 83 -13.92 1.62 -22.58
N GLN A 84 -13.62 2.90 -22.80
CA GLN A 84 -12.53 3.61 -22.11
C GLN A 84 -12.78 3.70 -20.61
N LYS A 85 -14.00 4.08 -20.17
CA LYS A 85 -14.37 4.08 -18.75
C LYS A 85 -14.27 2.69 -18.12
N GLN A 86 -14.79 1.66 -18.81
CA GLN A 86 -14.69 0.28 -18.34
C GLN A 86 -13.24 -0.23 -18.27
N GLN A 87 -12.38 0.16 -19.23
CA GLN A 87 -10.96 -0.19 -19.18
C GLN A 87 -10.23 0.54 -18.05
N MET A 88 -10.54 1.82 -17.79
CA MET A 88 -9.99 2.55 -16.64
C MET A 88 -10.45 1.94 -15.30
N GLU A 89 -11.72 1.55 -15.20
CA GLU A 89 -12.27 0.88 -14.01
C GLU A 89 -11.70 -0.53 -13.81
N LEU A 90 -11.54 -1.33 -14.87
CA LEU A 90 -10.88 -2.65 -14.78
C LEU A 90 -9.39 -2.51 -14.47
N ALA A 91 -8.70 -1.51 -15.02
CA ALA A 91 -7.31 -1.23 -14.71
C ALA A 91 -7.13 -0.75 -13.27
N ALA A 92 -8.11 -0.01 -12.73
CA ALA A 92 -8.15 0.34 -11.31
C ALA A 92 -8.49 -0.86 -10.41
N GLN A 93 -9.24 -1.85 -10.92
CA GLN A 93 -9.58 -3.09 -10.21
C GLN A 93 -8.52 -4.20 -10.30
N LYS A 94 -7.57 -4.12 -11.23
CA LYS A 94 -6.31 -4.88 -11.09
C LYS A 94 -5.64 -4.32 -9.84
N ALA A 95 -5.73 -5.08 -8.74
CA ALA A 95 -5.17 -4.73 -7.44
C ALA A 95 -3.71 -4.32 -7.63
N VAL A 96 -3.48 -3.01 -7.65
CA VAL A 96 -2.14 -2.46 -7.79
C VAL A 96 -1.37 -2.90 -6.57
N PHE A 97 -0.27 -3.65 -6.76
CA PHE A 97 0.54 -4.12 -5.67
C PHE A 97 1.17 -2.92 -4.97
N THR A 98 0.65 -2.56 -3.79
CA THR A 98 1.06 -1.35 -3.07
C THR A 98 2.28 -1.61 -2.19
N VAL A 99 2.93 -0.55 -1.71
CA VAL A 99 3.99 -0.66 -0.70
C VAL A 99 3.45 -1.28 0.60
N LYS A 100 2.18 -1.03 0.95
CA LYS A 100 1.54 -1.69 2.09
C LYS A 100 1.49 -3.21 1.88
N ASP A 101 1.08 -3.65 0.69
CA ASP A 101 1.02 -5.08 0.35
C ASP A 101 2.41 -5.70 0.33
N LEU A 102 3.41 -4.98 -0.18
CA LEU A 102 4.82 -5.37 -0.16
C LEU A 102 5.33 -5.61 1.27
N VAL A 103 5.10 -4.65 2.17
CA VAL A 103 5.51 -4.74 3.57
C VAL A 103 4.77 -5.87 4.27
N GLU A 104 3.46 -6.00 4.06
CA GLU A 104 2.65 -7.05 4.68
C GLU A 104 3.08 -8.45 4.21
N LEU A 105 3.38 -8.60 2.92
CA LEU A 105 3.91 -9.83 2.33
C LEU A 105 5.23 -10.22 2.99
N TYR A 106 6.16 -9.27 3.14
CA TYR A 106 7.45 -9.50 3.79
C TYR A 106 7.29 -9.88 5.27
N LEU A 107 6.44 -9.15 6.00
CA LEU A 107 6.21 -9.41 7.42
C LEU A 107 5.62 -10.80 7.63
N THR A 108 4.51 -11.11 6.98
CA THR A 108 3.75 -12.36 7.20
C THR A 108 4.45 -13.60 6.68
N GLN A 109 5.20 -13.49 5.59
CA GLN A 109 5.80 -14.66 4.95
C GLN A 109 7.27 -14.90 5.31
N HIS A 110 7.98 -13.92 5.83
CA HIS A 110 9.40 -14.04 6.14
C HIS A 110 9.76 -13.73 7.60
N ILE A 111 9.23 -12.64 8.17
CA ILE A 111 9.59 -12.19 9.52
C ILE A 111 8.81 -12.93 10.59
N GLU A 112 7.50 -13.02 10.43
CA GLU A 112 6.57 -13.49 11.45
C GLU A 112 6.33 -14.98 11.43
N ASP A 113 5.89 -15.49 12.57
CA ASP A 113 5.38 -16.85 12.66
C ASP A 113 4.04 -16.94 11.93
N ARG A 114 3.86 -18.02 11.15
CA ARG A 114 2.64 -18.24 10.37
C ARG A 114 2.07 -19.62 10.61
N HIS A 115 0.77 -19.78 10.46
CA HIS A 115 0.12 -21.08 10.56
C HIS A 115 0.10 -21.78 9.20
N GLY A 116 0.62 -23.00 9.15
CA GLY A 116 0.47 -23.87 7.99
C GLY A 116 -0.98 -24.35 7.84
N LYS A 117 -1.30 -24.96 6.69
CA LYS A 117 -2.63 -25.53 6.42
C LYS A 117 -3.03 -26.61 7.43
N ASP A 118 -2.04 -27.26 8.04
CA ASP A 118 -2.20 -28.31 9.06
C ASP A 118 -2.31 -27.74 10.50
N GLY A 119 -2.44 -26.43 10.66
CA GLY A 119 -2.51 -25.75 11.97
C GLY A 119 -1.16 -25.61 12.70
N LYS A 120 -0.10 -26.27 12.22
CA LYS A 120 1.26 -26.17 12.78
C LYS A 120 1.85 -24.77 12.57
N ILE A 121 2.54 -24.27 13.59
CA ILE A 121 3.25 -22.98 13.53
C ILE A 121 4.56 -23.16 12.75
N ILE A 122 4.66 -22.47 11.63
CA ILE A 122 5.90 -22.28 10.87
C ILE A 122 6.58 -21.07 11.47
N ARG A 123 7.75 -21.27 12.08
CA ARG A 123 8.53 -20.20 12.68
C ARG A 123 9.03 -19.23 11.60
N GLY A 124 8.86 -17.94 11.85
CA GLY A 124 9.47 -16.88 11.08
C GLY A 124 10.96 -16.76 11.37
N THR A 125 11.60 -15.80 10.71
CA THR A 125 13.04 -15.60 10.82
C THR A 125 13.46 -15.01 12.18
N ARG A 126 12.56 -14.28 12.85
CA ARG A 126 12.87 -13.55 14.09
C ARG A 126 12.11 -14.11 15.30
N LYS A 127 12.60 -13.82 16.50
CA LYS A 127 11.87 -14.09 17.75
C LYS A 127 10.71 -13.10 17.92
N SER A 128 9.66 -13.51 18.65
CA SER A 128 8.42 -12.72 18.85
C SER A 128 8.63 -11.23 19.20
N PRO A 129 9.49 -10.82 20.17
CA PRO A 129 9.69 -9.40 20.46
C PRO A 129 10.25 -8.60 19.27
N SER A 130 11.15 -9.23 18.52
CA SER A 130 11.76 -8.62 17.33
C SER A 130 10.78 -8.58 16.15
N GLN A 131 9.87 -9.55 16.03
CA GLN A 131 8.79 -9.52 15.04
C GLN A 131 7.91 -8.28 15.25
N TYR A 132 7.43 -8.07 16.48
CA TYR A 132 6.62 -6.91 16.85
C TYR A 132 7.36 -5.59 16.59
N ALA A 133 8.64 -5.52 16.97
CA ALA A 133 9.45 -4.32 16.75
C ALA A 133 9.60 -3.99 15.25
N THR A 134 9.88 -4.99 14.40
CA THR A 134 10.00 -4.80 12.94
C THR A 134 8.66 -4.40 12.31
N ARG A 135 7.55 -5.05 12.68
CA ARG A 135 6.21 -4.68 12.18
C ARG A 135 5.88 -3.24 12.55
N ARG A 136 6.01 -2.88 13.82
CA ARG A 136 5.73 -1.52 14.31
C ARG A 136 6.55 -0.47 13.56
N LEU A 137 7.83 -0.76 13.33
CA LEU A 137 8.74 0.12 12.60
C LEU A 137 8.27 0.35 11.15
N LEU A 138 8.06 -0.73 10.40
CA LEU A 138 7.67 -0.64 8.99
C LEU A 138 6.28 -0.01 8.83
N THR A 139 5.32 -0.34 9.71
CA THR A 139 3.99 0.28 9.65
C THR A 139 4.08 1.79 9.88
N LYS A 140 4.70 2.22 10.98
CA LYS A 140 4.69 3.62 11.40
C LYS A 140 5.54 4.53 10.50
N ASP A 141 6.71 4.05 10.07
CA ASP A 141 7.67 4.90 9.36
C ASP A 141 7.62 4.73 7.83
N VAL A 142 7.03 3.63 7.33
CA VAL A 142 6.89 3.35 5.88
C VAL A 142 5.43 3.36 5.44
N VAL A 143 4.59 2.47 5.97
CA VAL A 143 3.21 2.28 5.49
C VAL A 143 2.37 3.54 5.68
N ASP A 144 2.49 4.21 6.82
CA ASP A 144 1.74 5.45 7.10
C ASP A 144 2.10 6.59 6.14
N LYS A 145 3.30 6.58 5.55
CA LYS A 145 3.79 7.64 4.66
C LYS A 145 3.60 7.34 3.17
N ILE A 146 3.98 6.13 2.74
CA ILE A 146 4.02 5.74 1.32
C ILE A 146 3.25 4.44 1.03
N GLY A 147 2.51 3.90 2.01
CA GLY A 147 1.87 2.58 1.90
C GLY A 147 0.84 2.46 0.79
N GLN A 148 0.14 3.54 0.45
CA GLN A 148 -0.87 3.54 -0.63
C GLN A 148 -0.25 3.63 -2.03
N SER A 149 1.02 4.01 -2.13
CA SER A 149 1.70 4.14 -3.41
C SER A 149 1.91 2.76 -4.04
N PRO A 150 1.79 2.65 -5.38
CA PRO A 150 2.16 1.44 -6.10
C PRO A 150 3.65 1.12 -5.90
N ALA A 151 3.98 -0.12 -5.52
CA ALA A 151 5.36 -0.50 -5.22
C ALA A 151 6.31 -0.30 -6.42
N GLU A 152 5.80 -0.51 -7.65
CA GLU A 152 6.51 -0.28 -8.91
C GLU A 152 6.76 1.19 -9.24
N LYS A 153 5.94 2.11 -8.72
CA LYS A 153 6.09 3.55 -9.00
C LYS A 153 7.01 4.26 -8.00
N VAL A 154 7.41 3.57 -6.93
CA VAL A 154 8.31 4.15 -5.93
C VAL A 154 9.68 4.37 -6.54
N THR A 155 10.14 5.61 -6.51
CA THR A 155 11.47 5.98 -7.00
C THR A 155 12.51 5.89 -5.89
N SER A 156 13.79 5.86 -6.29
CA SER A 156 14.90 5.97 -5.34
C SER A 156 14.92 7.31 -4.57
N MET A 157 14.33 8.37 -5.12
CA MET A 157 14.19 9.65 -4.43
C MET A 157 13.13 9.61 -3.35
N ASP A 158 12.04 8.87 -3.55
CA ASP A 158 10.99 8.70 -2.53
C ASP A 158 11.55 7.95 -1.33
N ALA A 159 12.28 6.86 -1.58
CA ALA A 159 12.98 6.11 -0.53
C ALA A 159 14.05 6.96 0.18
N PHE A 160 14.83 7.75 -0.56
CA PHE A 160 15.80 8.68 0.01
C PHE A 160 15.12 9.72 0.92
N GLY A 161 14.05 10.35 0.43
CA GLY A 161 13.28 11.34 1.18
C GLY A 161 12.70 10.76 2.46
N LEU A 162 12.14 9.55 2.38
CA LEU A 162 11.61 8.83 3.54
C LEU A 162 12.66 8.65 4.63
N VAL A 163 13.85 8.16 4.27
CA VAL A 163 14.97 7.99 5.21
C VAL A 163 15.42 9.35 5.77
N MET A 164 15.51 10.37 4.92
CA MET A 164 15.94 11.70 5.34
C MET A 164 14.98 12.33 6.37
N THR A 165 13.67 12.07 6.28
CA THR A 165 12.71 12.53 7.31
C THR A 165 13.00 11.97 8.70
N VAL A 166 13.63 10.80 8.79
CA VAL A 166 14.01 10.16 10.06
C VAL A 166 15.37 10.66 10.53
N VAL A 167 16.31 10.87 9.60
CA VAL A 167 17.61 11.48 9.89
C VAL A 167 17.43 12.90 10.45
N GLN A 168 16.49 13.68 9.90
CA GLN A 168 16.15 15.03 10.41
C GLN A 168 15.60 15.05 11.84
N ARG A 169 15.21 13.89 12.39
CA ARG A 169 14.77 13.73 13.80
C ARG A 169 15.90 13.24 14.70
N ASP A 170 17.15 13.28 14.22
CA ASP A 170 18.36 12.75 14.87
C ASP A 170 18.30 11.24 15.16
N ALA A 171 17.51 10.48 14.40
CA ALA A 171 17.34 9.04 14.56
C ALA A 171 18.09 8.23 13.49
N ASN A 172 19.39 8.49 13.32
CA ASN A 172 20.19 7.92 12.22
C ASN A 172 20.23 6.39 12.20
N VAL A 173 20.35 5.77 13.38
CA VAL A 173 20.35 4.30 13.52
C VAL A 173 19.02 3.72 13.05
N LEU A 174 17.91 4.36 13.46
CA LEU A 174 16.57 3.96 13.08
C LEU A 174 16.39 4.09 11.57
N ALA A 175 16.83 5.20 10.99
CA ALA A 175 16.80 5.45 9.55
C ALA A 175 17.56 4.35 8.76
N GLY A 176 18.71 3.92 9.26
CA GLY A 176 19.48 2.81 8.70
C GLY A 176 18.80 1.44 8.83
N ILE A 177 18.04 1.20 9.91
CA ILE A 177 17.24 -0.01 10.07
C ILE A 177 16.07 0.00 9.09
N ILE A 178 15.31 1.11 9.01
CA ILE A 178 14.17 1.26 8.09
C ILE A 178 14.59 0.98 6.66
N LEU A 179 15.67 1.61 6.20
CA LEU A 179 16.17 1.41 4.84
C LEU A 179 16.52 -0.05 4.56
N ARG A 180 17.11 -0.75 5.54
CA ARG A 180 17.50 -2.15 5.40
C ARG A 180 16.30 -3.09 5.34
N GLU A 181 15.34 -2.91 6.25
CA GLU A 181 14.13 -3.73 6.27
C GLU A 181 13.27 -3.50 5.03
N LEU A 182 13.15 -2.24 4.57
CA LEU A 182 12.43 -1.93 3.33
C LEU A 182 13.15 -2.52 2.10
N CYS A 183 14.48 -2.51 2.10
CA CYS A 183 15.27 -3.16 1.05
C CYS A 183 15.03 -4.66 0.98
N ALA A 184 15.03 -5.32 2.14
CA ALA A 184 14.73 -6.74 2.22
C ALA A 184 13.28 -7.04 1.79
N ALA A 185 12.32 -6.16 2.07
CA ALA A 185 10.94 -6.32 1.60
C ALA A 185 10.83 -6.28 0.07
N TYR A 186 11.55 -5.36 -0.59
CA TYR A 186 11.62 -5.30 -2.05
C TYR A 186 12.33 -6.52 -2.66
N GLU A 187 13.46 -6.94 -2.09
CA GLU A 187 14.18 -8.15 -2.53
C GLU A 187 13.31 -9.40 -2.37
N PHE A 188 12.56 -9.50 -1.27
CA PHE A 188 11.65 -10.60 -1.03
C PHE A 188 10.50 -10.65 -2.04
N ALA A 189 9.92 -9.49 -2.36
CA ALA A 189 8.87 -9.40 -3.37
C ALA A 189 9.38 -9.71 -4.79
N LEU A 190 10.59 -9.27 -5.13
CA LEU A 190 11.27 -9.63 -6.39
C LEU A 190 11.51 -11.13 -6.47
N GLY A 191 12.04 -11.76 -5.41
CA GLY A 191 12.26 -13.20 -5.36
C GLY A 191 10.99 -14.04 -5.49
N LEU A 192 9.82 -13.47 -5.18
CA LEU A 192 8.51 -14.09 -5.37
C LEU A 192 7.83 -13.76 -6.71
N GLY A 193 8.47 -12.97 -7.58
CA GLY A 193 7.90 -12.55 -8.87
C GLY A 193 6.67 -11.64 -8.73
N LYS A 194 6.58 -10.86 -7.65
CA LYS A 194 5.50 -9.88 -7.43
C LYS A 194 5.73 -8.54 -8.10
N LEU A 195 6.95 -8.32 -8.56
CA LEU A 195 7.41 -7.16 -9.32
C LEU A 195 8.05 -7.69 -10.62
N ASP A 196 8.17 -6.83 -11.62
CA ASP A 196 8.86 -7.17 -12.88
C ASP A 196 10.29 -7.65 -12.61
N GLU A 197 10.75 -8.64 -13.35
CA GLU A 197 12.09 -9.21 -13.24
C GLU A 197 13.19 -8.17 -13.50
N ASN A 198 12.91 -7.19 -14.37
CA ASN A 198 13.82 -6.09 -14.70
C ASN A 198 13.67 -4.90 -13.73
N PHE A 199 12.77 -4.98 -12.74
CA PHE A 199 12.56 -3.90 -11.79
C PHE A 199 13.74 -3.77 -10.84
N ALA A 200 14.46 -2.65 -10.95
CA ALA A 200 15.56 -2.33 -10.04
C ALA A 200 15.00 -1.87 -8.68
N ASN A 201 15.48 -2.48 -7.59
CA ASN A 201 15.06 -2.13 -6.25
C ASN A 201 15.40 -0.64 -5.91
N PRO A 202 14.40 0.22 -5.69
CA PRO A 202 14.61 1.65 -5.46
C PRO A 202 15.36 1.94 -4.16
N THR A 203 15.26 1.08 -3.14
CA THR A 203 15.94 1.32 -1.86
C THR A 203 17.42 0.98 -1.90
N LEU A 204 17.84 0.02 -2.74
CA LEU A 204 19.27 -0.23 -3.00
C LEU A 204 19.91 1.01 -3.62
N LEU A 205 19.24 1.59 -4.62
CA LEU A 205 19.68 2.84 -5.25
C LEU A 205 19.67 4.01 -4.24
N ALA A 206 18.65 4.10 -3.38
CA ALA A 206 18.60 5.11 -2.32
C ALA A 206 19.77 4.97 -1.32
N LYS A 207 20.16 3.74 -0.96
CA LYS A 207 21.33 3.47 -0.11
C LYS A 207 22.62 3.98 -0.73
N ILE A 208 22.83 3.77 -2.03
CA ILE A 208 23.98 4.30 -2.76
C ILE A 208 23.96 5.84 -2.73
N ARG A 209 22.80 6.46 -2.99
CA ARG A 209 22.62 7.92 -2.93
C ARG A 209 22.92 8.50 -1.55
N LEU A 210 22.44 7.87 -0.46
CA LEU A 210 22.73 8.30 0.91
C LEU A 210 24.24 8.25 1.21
N THR A 211 24.92 7.24 0.69
CA THR A 211 26.37 7.12 0.79
C THR A 211 27.09 8.24 0.02
N GLN A 212 26.65 8.53 -1.21
CA GLN A 212 27.16 9.64 -2.03
C GLN A 212 26.93 11.00 -1.37
N ALA A 213 25.77 11.19 -0.73
CA ALA A 213 25.43 12.38 0.05
C ALA A 213 26.16 12.45 1.41
N LYS A 214 27.04 11.50 1.72
CA LYS A 214 27.82 11.41 2.97
C LYS A 214 26.95 11.37 4.23
N VAL A 215 25.73 10.82 4.13
CA VAL A 215 24.82 10.66 5.27
C VAL A 215 25.19 9.39 6.04
N LYS A 216 25.62 9.54 7.30
CA LYS A 216 25.99 8.40 8.16
C LYS A 216 24.77 7.86 8.91
N LEU A 217 24.37 6.63 8.56
CA LEU A 217 23.26 5.89 9.20
C LEU A 217 23.73 4.88 10.26
N THR A 218 25.05 4.73 10.43
CA THR A 218 25.60 3.77 11.39
C THR A 218 25.59 4.32 12.81
N PRO A 219 25.39 3.46 13.83
CA PRO A 219 25.48 3.86 15.21
C PRO A 219 26.88 4.38 15.52
N THR A 220 26.93 5.48 16.27
CA THR A 220 28.16 6.02 16.85
C THR A 220 28.33 5.42 18.24
N PRO A 221 29.53 4.93 18.60
CA PRO A 221 29.79 4.47 19.96
C PRO A 221 29.54 5.60 20.96
N GLY A 222 28.86 5.28 22.06
CA GLY A 222 28.73 6.19 23.19
C GLY A 222 30.11 6.48 23.79
N LYS A 223 30.43 7.75 24.04
CA LYS A 223 31.72 8.15 24.61
C LYS A 223 31.76 8.05 26.14
N ARG A 224 30.60 8.04 26.78
CA ARG A 224 30.47 8.07 28.25
C ARG A 224 30.69 6.68 28.82
N VAL A 225 31.68 6.58 29.71
CA VAL A 225 31.98 5.40 30.53
C VAL A 225 32.01 5.84 32.00
N LEU A 226 31.84 4.89 32.92
CA LEU A 226 32.03 5.17 34.35
C LEU A 226 33.52 5.37 34.62
N SER A 227 33.87 6.49 35.26
CA SER A 227 35.20 6.70 35.83
C SER A 227 35.39 5.84 37.10
N ASP A 228 36.64 5.63 37.51
CA ASP A 228 36.96 4.84 38.71
C ASP A 228 36.28 5.39 39.97
N ASN A 229 36.18 6.72 40.08
CA ASN A 229 35.49 7.38 41.19
C ASN A 229 33.98 7.14 41.16
N GLU A 230 33.33 7.27 40.00
CA GLU A 230 31.90 6.97 39.84
C GLU A 230 31.61 5.49 40.09
N LEU A 231 32.51 4.60 39.65
CA LEU A 231 32.39 3.17 39.88
C LEU A 231 32.51 2.84 41.37
N ALA A 232 33.45 3.47 42.09
CA ALA A 232 33.58 3.31 43.54
C ALA A 232 32.33 3.83 44.28
N GLN A 233 31.76 4.95 43.85
CA GLN A 233 30.50 5.46 44.39
C GLN A 233 29.34 4.51 44.11
N PHE A 234 29.25 3.99 42.88
CA PHE A 234 28.22 3.04 42.48
C PHE A 234 28.29 1.76 43.32
N LEU A 235 29.47 1.17 43.51
CA LEU A 235 29.66 -0.04 44.31
C LEU A 235 29.32 0.17 45.80
N LYS A 236 29.60 1.35 46.36
CA LYS A 236 29.21 1.70 47.74
C LYS A 236 27.70 1.91 47.87
N TRP A 237 27.07 2.50 46.85
CA TRP A 237 25.64 2.80 46.85
C TRP A 237 24.77 1.58 46.55
N LEU A 238 25.23 0.68 45.69
CA LEU A 238 24.48 -0.50 45.24
C LEU A 238 23.87 -1.34 46.39
N PRO A 239 24.60 -1.70 47.48
CA PRO A 239 24.03 -2.50 48.58
C PRO A 239 23.00 -1.76 49.45
N ILE A 240 23.05 -0.42 49.49
CA ILE A 240 22.08 0.41 50.24
C ILE A 240 20.93 0.91 49.37
N SER A 241 20.93 0.57 48.07
CA SER A 241 19.87 0.94 47.14
C SER A 241 18.58 0.20 47.46
N SER A 242 17.43 0.78 47.08
CA SER A 242 16.11 0.15 47.26
C SER A 242 15.84 -0.99 46.26
N TYR A 243 16.84 -1.42 45.48
CA TYR A 243 16.67 -2.49 44.52
C TYR A 243 16.68 -3.86 45.20
N PRO A 244 15.82 -4.79 44.75
CA PRO A 244 15.83 -6.17 45.24
C PRO A 244 17.14 -6.88 44.88
N LEU A 245 17.52 -7.84 45.72
CA LEU A 245 18.83 -8.51 45.70
C LEU A 245 19.18 -9.14 44.34
N ASN A 246 18.19 -9.66 43.62
CA ASN A 246 18.37 -10.21 42.28
C ASN A 246 18.89 -9.16 41.28
N ILE A 247 18.34 -7.94 41.32
CA ILE A 247 18.76 -6.84 40.43
C ILE A 247 20.15 -6.35 40.85
N THR A 248 20.39 -6.20 42.14
CA THR A 248 21.69 -5.84 42.72
C THR A 248 22.79 -6.80 42.28
N ASN A 249 22.52 -8.11 42.35
CA ASN A 249 23.45 -9.15 41.90
C ASN A 249 23.70 -9.11 40.40
N VAL A 250 22.69 -8.81 39.57
CA VAL A 250 22.86 -8.66 38.12
C VAL A 250 23.84 -7.52 37.82
N PHE A 251 23.70 -6.35 38.48
CA PHE A 251 24.64 -5.25 38.29
C PHE A 251 26.06 -5.60 38.70
N LEU A 252 26.23 -6.25 39.86
CA LEU A 252 27.53 -6.65 40.37
C LEU A 252 28.22 -7.67 39.44
N LEU A 253 27.50 -8.71 39.04
CA LEU A 253 28.00 -9.73 38.11
C LEU A 253 28.34 -9.14 36.74
N THR A 254 27.57 -8.15 36.27
CA THR A 254 27.84 -7.44 35.01
C THR A 254 29.17 -6.69 35.08
N LEU A 255 29.44 -6.02 36.21
CA LEU A 255 30.69 -5.30 36.43
C LEU A 255 31.89 -6.24 36.58
N LEU A 256 31.72 -7.36 37.29
CA LEU A 256 32.81 -8.31 37.55
C LEU A 256 33.19 -9.14 36.33
N THR A 257 32.22 -9.55 35.50
CA THR A 257 32.45 -10.46 34.37
C THR A 257 32.56 -9.74 33.03
N GLY A 258 32.01 -8.53 32.92
CA GLY A 258 31.86 -7.84 31.64
C GLY A 258 30.88 -8.51 30.67
N CYS A 259 30.15 -9.55 31.10
CA CYS A 259 29.12 -10.20 30.29
C CYS A 259 27.90 -9.29 30.08
N ARG A 260 27.10 -9.56 29.04
CA ARG A 260 25.89 -8.75 28.80
C ARG A 260 24.86 -9.02 29.88
N THR A 261 24.14 -7.97 30.29
CA THR A 261 23.06 -8.08 31.30
C THR A 261 22.03 -9.15 30.94
N GLY A 262 21.68 -9.29 29.66
CA GLY A 262 20.77 -10.35 29.19
C GLY A 262 21.29 -11.78 29.41
N GLU A 263 22.60 -12.00 29.27
CA GLU A 263 23.24 -13.30 29.53
C GLU A 263 23.21 -13.61 31.03
N ILE A 264 23.49 -12.60 31.86
CA ILE A 264 23.49 -12.72 33.32
C ILE A 264 22.08 -12.98 33.85
N CYS A 265 21.06 -12.29 33.32
CA CYS A 265 19.67 -12.52 33.69
C CYS A 265 19.22 -13.96 33.39
N VAL A 266 19.70 -14.55 32.28
CA VAL A 266 19.41 -15.96 31.97
C VAL A 266 20.09 -16.88 32.98
N LEU A 267 21.32 -16.58 33.42
CA LEU A 267 21.98 -17.34 34.48
C LEU A 267 21.22 -17.24 35.81
N THR A 268 20.77 -16.04 36.20
CA THR A 268 20.08 -15.85 37.49
C THR A 268 18.71 -16.54 37.54
N VAL A 269 18.03 -16.66 36.40
CA VAL A 269 16.74 -17.38 36.28
C VAL A 269 16.94 -18.90 36.13
N SER A 270 18.05 -19.33 35.52
CA SER A 270 18.36 -20.75 35.27
C SER A 270 19.21 -21.42 36.34
N ILE A 271 19.56 -20.77 37.46
CA ILE A 271 20.06 -21.46 38.66
C ILE A 271 18.89 -22.20 39.34
N ARG A 272 18.34 -23.18 38.62
CA ARG A 272 17.93 -24.47 39.17
C ARG A 272 19.20 -25.31 39.21
N TRP A 273 19.97 -25.23 40.30
CA TRP A 273 20.86 -26.26 40.84
C TRP A 273 21.42 -27.36 39.88
N SER A 274 22.01 -27.02 38.73
CA SER A 274 22.57 -28.03 37.81
C SER A 274 23.92 -27.68 37.20
N HIS A 275 24.54 -26.56 37.58
CA HIS A 275 25.82 -26.09 37.00
C HIS A 275 26.87 -25.70 38.04
N LEU A 276 26.84 -26.32 39.23
CA LEU A 276 27.86 -26.18 40.28
C LEU A 276 28.43 -27.53 40.73
N GLU A 277 28.59 -28.48 39.79
CA GLU A 277 29.45 -29.66 39.94
C GLU A 277 30.63 -29.57 38.97
#